data_AF-I0R610-F1
#
_entry.id   AF-I0R610-F1
#
_cell.length_a   1.000
_cell.length_b   1.000
_cell.length_c   1.000
_cell.angle_alpha   90.00
_cell.angle_beta   90.00
_cell.angle_gamma   90.00
#
_symmetry.space_group_name_H-M   'P 1'
#
loop_
_entity.id
_entity.type
_entity.pdbx_description
1 polymer ?
#
loop_
_entity_poly.entity_id
_entity_poly.type
_entity_poly.pdbx_seq_one_letter_code
_entity_poly.pdbx_strand_id
1 'polypeptide(L)'
;MRGQRSRKPIGFRLWVVHSRDLNPYIGFIHKIKRNHPALASDMLEEWRALLVDSTILSLVQGNEIDTAEFSFDEESGAVYLSDNAVKICVRKLEDKMRKEISYLEYLDSPVSFRHAIWWQVKTLSNCIDNGNFENYQPLKIK
;
A
#
# COMPACT_ATOMS: atom_id res chain seq x y z
N MET A 1 5.45 38.60 6.83
CA MET A 1 4.61 37.73 5.95
C MET A 1 5.42 36.50 5.56
N ARG A 2 5.24 35.36 6.23
CA ARG A 2 5.89 34.09 5.86
C ARG A 2 4.82 33.13 5.36
N GLY A 3 4.88 32.81 4.07
CA GLY A 3 3.94 31.91 3.42
C GLY A 3 4.02 30.50 3.98
N GLN A 4 2.91 30.01 4.54
CA GLN A 4 2.73 28.61 4.86
C GLN A 4 2.66 27.82 3.54
N ARG A 5 3.72 27.08 3.22
CA ARG A 5 3.65 26.01 2.22
C ARG A 5 2.83 24.87 2.81
N SER A 6 1.60 24.73 2.32
CA SER A 6 0.75 23.56 2.53
C SER A 6 1.53 22.29 2.15
N ARG A 7 1.92 21.52 3.16
CA ARG A 7 2.42 20.15 2.98
C ARG A 7 1.22 19.29 2.65
N LYS A 8 0.99 19.03 1.36
CA LYS A 8 0.05 17.98 0.95
C LYS A 8 0.52 16.65 1.57
N PRO A 9 -0.33 15.92 2.30
CA PRO A 9 0.10 14.70 2.95
C PRO A 9 0.41 13.63 1.89
N ILE A 10 1.68 13.28 1.79
CA ILE A 10 2.12 12.02 1.22
C ILE A 10 1.58 10.94 2.15
N GLY A 11 0.69 10.07 1.68
CA GLY A 11 0.43 8.80 2.37
C GLY A 11 -1.03 8.46 2.56
N PHE A 12 -1.61 7.86 1.52
CA PHE A 12 -2.78 6.98 1.67
C PHE A 12 -2.61 5.96 2.82
N ARG A 13 -1.36 5.54 3.08
CA ARG A 13 -0.93 4.61 4.14
C ARG A 13 -1.25 5.07 5.57
N LEU A 14 -1.23 6.38 5.85
CA LEU A 14 -1.52 6.91 7.20
C LEU A 14 -3.00 7.20 7.39
N TRP A 15 -3.68 7.63 6.33
CA TRP A 15 -5.07 8.08 6.40
C TRP A 15 -6.06 6.96 6.76
N VAL A 16 -5.87 5.77 6.20
CA VAL A 16 -6.81 4.65 6.42
C VAL A 16 -6.74 4.15 7.87
N VAL A 17 -5.53 4.04 8.43
CA VAL A 17 -5.33 3.54 9.79
C VAL A 17 -5.74 4.58 10.84
N HIS A 18 -5.42 5.86 10.60
CA HIS A 18 -5.79 6.94 11.53
C HIS A 18 -7.30 7.22 11.58
N SER A 19 -8.06 6.79 10.55
CA SER A 19 -9.50 7.02 10.48
C SER A 19 -10.34 6.25 11.51
N ARG A 20 -9.72 5.38 12.31
CA ARG A 20 -10.40 4.49 13.28
C ARG A 20 -9.68 4.33 14.62
N ASP A 21 -8.93 5.34 15.04
CA ASP A 21 -8.19 5.34 16.31
C ASP A 21 -7.15 4.22 16.49
N LEU A 22 -6.86 3.45 15.42
CA LEU A 22 -5.78 2.47 15.41
C LEU A 22 -4.44 3.21 15.42
N ASN A 23 -3.56 2.84 16.35
CA ASN A 23 -2.22 3.38 16.39
C ASN A 23 -1.38 2.76 15.25
N PRO A 24 -0.98 3.54 14.22
CA PRO A 24 -0.29 2.99 13.05
C PRO A 24 1.09 2.40 13.37
N TYR A 25 1.64 2.70 14.55
CA TYR A 25 2.97 2.25 14.98
C TYR A 25 2.95 0.94 15.77
N ILE A 26 1.78 0.40 16.13
CA ILE A 26 1.63 -0.88 16.83
C ILE A 26 1.27 -1.95 15.81
N GLY A 27 2.27 -2.69 15.33
CA GLY A 27 2.09 -3.84 14.44
C GLY A 27 1.98 -5.15 15.22
N PHE A 28 1.41 -6.16 14.58
CA PHE A 28 1.33 -7.54 15.02
C PHE A 28 2.52 -8.38 14.53
N ILE A 29 2.99 -8.14 13.29
CA ILE A 29 4.02 -8.96 12.63
C ILE A 29 5.35 -8.22 12.55
N HIS A 30 5.33 -6.98 12.06
CA HIS A 30 6.55 -6.19 11.91
C HIS A 30 7.11 -5.72 13.26
N LYS A 31 8.42 -5.93 13.46
CA LYS A 31 9.14 -5.41 14.63
C LYS A 31 8.99 -3.89 14.68
N ILE A 32 8.51 -3.39 15.82
CA ILE A 32 8.33 -1.96 16.05
C ILE A 32 9.69 -1.26 15.92
N LYS A 33 9.84 -0.44 14.87
CA LYS A 33 10.99 0.45 14.67
C LYS A 33 10.53 1.89 14.89
N ARG A 34 11.39 2.71 15.49
CA ARG A 34 11.09 4.12 15.76
C ARG A 34 10.75 4.82 14.42
N ASN A 35 9.58 5.45 14.35
CA ASN A 35 9.01 6.11 13.16
C ASN A 35 8.59 5.19 11.99
N HIS A 36 8.47 3.87 12.19
CA HIS A 36 7.91 2.97 11.18
C HIS A 36 6.44 2.64 11.49
N PRO A 37 5.47 2.96 10.60
CA PRO A 37 4.07 2.60 10.81
C PRO A 37 3.89 1.09 10.58
N ALA A 38 4.22 0.30 11.61
CA ALA A 38 4.26 -1.17 11.57
C ALA A 38 2.90 -1.78 11.18
N LEU A 39 1.79 -1.25 11.71
CA LEU A 39 0.44 -1.74 11.38
C LEU A 39 0.11 -1.53 9.90
N ALA A 40 0.52 -0.38 9.35
CA ALA A 40 0.34 -0.11 7.93
C ALA A 40 1.33 -0.88 7.05
N SER A 41 2.33 -1.55 7.61
CA SER A 41 3.17 -2.53 6.91
C SER A 41 2.51 -3.91 6.94
N ASP A 42 2.04 -4.34 8.10
CA ASP A 42 1.29 -5.58 8.26
C ASP A 42 0.08 -5.63 7.31
N MET A 43 -0.71 -4.55 7.27
CA MET A 43 -1.86 -4.47 6.39
C MET A 43 -1.50 -4.40 4.91
N LEU A 44 -0.32 -3.90 4.53
CA LEU A 44 0.10 -3.88 3.14
C LEU A 44 0.65 -5.23 2.67
N GLU A 45 1.10 -6.08 3.58
CA GLU A 45 1.75 -7.34 3.25
C GLU A 45 0.83 -8.24 2.41
N GLU A 46 -0.45 -8.33 2.79
CA GLU A 46 -1.44 -9.11 2.05
C GLU A 46 -1.68 -8.58 0.62
N TRP A 47 -1.60 -7.26 0.42
CA TRP A 47 -1.84 -6.64 -0.87
C TRP A 47 -0.59 -6.54 -1.73
N ARG A 48 0.60 -6.82 -1.19
CA ARG A 48 1.88 -6.56 -1.85
C ARG A 48 1.99 -7.28 -3.18
N ALA A 49 1.62 -8.56 -3.25
CA ALA A 49 1.64 -9.31 -4.51
C ALA A 49 0.65 -8.75 -5.56
N LEU A 50 -0.58 -8.44 -5.15
CA LEU A 50 -1.64 -7.94 -6.05
C LEU A 50 -1.44 -6.50 -6.51
N LEU A 51 -0.83 -5.66 -5.68
CA LEU A 51 -0.69 -4.24 -5.98
C LEU A 51 0.72 -3.90 -6.43
N VAL A 52 1.74 -4.33 -5.70
CA VAL A 52 3.11 -3.95 -5.98
C VAL A 52 3.69 -4.84 -7.05
N ASP A 53 3.84 -6.14 -6.78
CA ASP A 53 4.61 -7.04 -7.64
C ASP A 53 4.01 -7.13 -9.05
N SER A 54 2.69 -7.31 -9.13
CA SER A 54 2.00 -7.34 -10.43
C SER A 54 1.93 -5.98 -11.14
N THR A 55 2.09 -4.85 -10.45
CA THR A 55 2.28 -3.54 -11.12
C THR A 55 3.67 -3.46 -11.74
N ILE A 56 4.70 -3.88 -11.00
CA ILE A 56 6.08 -3.91 -11.51
C ILE A 56 6.20 -4.87 -12.69
N LEU A 57 5.65 -6.09 -12.58
CA LEU A 57 5.62 -7.04 -13.70
C LEU A 57 4.92 -6.45 -14.94
N SER A 58 3.81 -5.74 -14.75
CA SER A 58 3.11 -5.08 -15.85
C SER A 58 3.90 -3.92 -16.46
N LEU A 59 4.69 -3.19 -15.67
CA LEU A 59 5.58 -2.14 -16.17
C LEU A 59 6.71 -2.72 -17.02
N VAL A 60 7.32 -3.82 -16.54
CA VAL A 60 8.39 -4.52 -17.26
C VAL A 60 7.86 -5.15 -18.54
N GLN A 61 6.73 -5.88 -18.48
CA GLN A 61 6.13 -6.50 -19.66
C GLN A 61 5.65 -5.48 -20.70
N GLY A 62 5.22 -4.30 -20.25
CA GLY A 62 4.81 -3.19 -21.12
C GLY A 62 5.97 -2.37 -21.67
N ASN A 63 7.23 -2.68 -21.31
CA ASN A 63 8.42 -1.87 -21.62
C ASN A 63 8.22 -0.38 -21.26
N GLU A 64 7.53 -0.10 -20.14
CA GLU A 64 7.22 1.27 -19.70
C GLU A 64 8.36 1.93 -18.93
N ILE A 65 9.36 1.15 -18.51
CA ILE A 65 10.57 1.62 -17.83
C ILE A 65 11.77 1.02 -18.54
N ASP A 66 12.67 1.89 -19.00
CA ASP A 66 13.92 1.50 -19.63
C ASP A 66 15.01 1.27 -18.57
N THR A 67 15.98 0.41 -18.88
CA THR A 67 17.24 0.28 -18.14
C THR A 67 17.98 1.60 -17.95
N ALA A 68 17.85 2.56 -18.87
CA ALA A 68 18.44 3.90 -18.75
C ALA A 68 17.87 4.73 -17.58
N GLU A 69 16.71 4.35 -17.04
CA GLU A 69 16.09 5.00 -15.89
C GLU A 69 16.63 4.49 -14.55
N PHE A 70 17.63 3.61 -14.56
CA PHE A 70 18.31 3.10 -13.38
C PHE A 70 19.74 3.65 -13.31
N SER A 71 20.11 4.22 -12.16
CA SER A 71 21.49 4.61 -11.87
C SER A 71 22.09 3.67 -10.82
N PHE A 72 23.32 3.24 -11.06
CA PHE A 72 24.09 2.43 -10.12
C PHE A 72 25.13 3.32 -9.44
N ASP A 73 25.16 3.26 -8.12
CA ASP A 73 26.20 3.89 -7.31
C ASP A 73 27.25 2.84 -6.95
N GLU A 74 28.43 2.95 -7.57
CA GLU A 74 29.53 2.00 -7.37
C GLU A 74 30.10 2.03 -5.94
N GLU A 75 29.97 3.16 -5.23
CA GLU A 75 30.53 3.31 -3.89
C GLU A 75 29.65 2.62 -2.83
N SER A 76 28.33 2.74 -2.95
CA SER A 76 27.37 2.09 -2.04
C SER A 76 26.84 0.74 -2.53
N GLY A 77 27.01 0.41 -3.81
CA GLY A 77 26.40 -0.75 -4.47
C GLY A 77 24.88 -0.63 -4.65
N ALA A 78 24.31 0.56 -4.46
CA ALA A 78 22.87 0.80 -4.57
C ALA A 78 22.42 1.05 -6.01
N VAL A 79 21.22 0.60 -6.34
CA VAL A 79 20.53 0.93 -7.60
C VAL A 79 19.40 1.90 -7.29
N TYR A 80 19.39 3.05 -7.94
CA TYR A 80 18.36 4.08 -7.81
C TYR A 80 17.51 4.16 -9.08
N LEU A 81 16.23 4.43 -8.89
CA LEU A 81 15.31 4.79 -9.97
C LEU A 81 15.37 6.30 -10.20
N SER A 82 15.31 6.72 -11.46
CA SER A 82 15.16 8.13 -11.81
C SER A 82 13.82 8.69 -11.33
N ASP A 83 13.74 10.02 -11.19
CA ASP A 83 12.49 10.72 -10.88
C ASP A 83 11.39 10.45 -11.93
N ASN A 84 11.77 10.18 -13.17
CA ASN A 84 10.81 9.87 -14.24
C ASN A 84 10.20 8.48 -14.03
N ALA A 85 11.03 7.46 -13.81
CA ALA A 85 10.55 6.10 -13.53
C ALA A 85 9.73 6.03 -12.24
N VAL A 86 10.10 6.78 -11.19
CA VAL A 86 9.29 6.89 -9.97
C VAL A 86 7.89 7.43 -10.28
N LYS A 87 7.77 8.48 -11.10
CA LYS A 87 6.46 9.03 -11.50
C LYS A 87 5.62 8.01 -12.28
N ILE A 88 6.24 7.26 -13.19
CA ILE A 88 5.58 6.21 -13.97
C ILE A 88 5.06 5.10 -13.05
N CYS A 89 5.90 4.60 -12.13
CA CYS A 89 5.52 3.61 -11.12
C CYS A 89 4.34 4.08 -10.28
N VAL A 90 4.44 5.29 -9.71
CA VAL A 90 3.39 5.86 -8.87
C VAL A 90 2.09 6.01 -9.65
N ARG A 91 2.13 6.54 -10.88
CA ARG A 91 0.94 6.68 -11.72
C ARG A 91 0.28 5.34 -11.99
N LYS A 92 1.03 4.32 -12.39
CA LYS A 92 0.46 3.02 -12.72
C LYS A 92 -0.09 2.28 -11.50
N LEU A 93 0.56 2.41 -10.35
CA LEU A 93 0.03 1.92 -9.08
C LEU A 93 -1.27 2.64 -8.70
N GLU A 94 -1.31 3.96 -8.83
CA GLU A 94 -2.50 4.79 -8.60
C GLU A 94 -3.66 4.40 -9.52
N ASP A 95 -3.38 4.14 -10.79
CA ASP A 95 -4.36 3.68 -11.77
C ASP A 95 -4.89 2.30 -11.39
N LYS A 96 -4.01 1.39 -10.98
CA LYS A 96 -4.40 0.06 -10.48
C LYS A 96 -5.29 0.16 -9.25
N MET A 97 -4.95 1.04 -8.31
CA MET A 97 -5.73 1.27 -7.09
C MET A 97 -7.15 1.75 -7.35
N ARG A 98 -7.41 2.40 -8.50
CA ARG A 98 -8.75 2.83 -8.93
C ARG A 98 -9.55 1.75 -9.66
N LYS A 99 -8.91 0.66 -10.10
CA LYS A 99 -9.63 -0.44 -10.76
C LYS A 99 -10.53 -1.16 -9.77
N GLU A 100 -11.69 -1.57 -10.27
CA GLU A 100 -12.62 -2.41 -9.53
C GLU A 100 -12.21 -3.88 -9.62
N ILE A 101 -12.39 -4.59 -8.52
CA ILE A 101 -12.13 -6.01 -8.37
C ILE A 101 -13.41 -6.70 -7.93
N SER A 102 -13.71 -7.84 -8.56
CA SER A 102 -14.90 -8.65 -8.31
C SER A 102 -14.56 -10.06 -7.77
N TYR A 103 -13.28 -10.36 -7.58
CA TYR A 103 -12.81 -11.69 -7.19
C TYR A 103 -12.60 -11.86 -5.66
N LEU A 104 -13.07 -10.91 -4.85
CA LEU A 104 -13.02 -11.00 -3.40
C LEU A 104 -14.28 -11.70 -2.87
N GLU A 105 -14.13 -12.93 -2.36
CA GLU A 105 -15.27 -13.78 -1.94
C GLU A 105 -16.14 -13.17 -0.83
N TYR A 106 -15.59 -12.24 -0.03
CA TYR A 106 -16.29 -11.62 1.10
C TYR A 106 -17.08 -10.35 0.71
N LEU A 107 -17.16 -10.00 -0.58
CA LEU A 107 -17.87 -8.82 -1.05
C LEU A 107 -18.88 -9.18 -2.14
N ASP A 108 -20.14 -8.79 -1.94
CA ASP A 108 -21.25 -9.04 -2.87
C ASP A 108 -21.23 -8.16 -4.14
N SER A 109 -20.32 -7.18 -4.19
CA SER A 109 -20.24 -6.19 -5.27
C SER A 109 -18.79 -5.90 -5.66
N PRO A 110 -18.52 -5.54 -6.93
CA PRO A 110 -17.23 -5.02 -7.33
C PRO A 110 -16.87 -3.79 -6.51
N VAL A 111 -15.66 -3.77 -5.96
CA VAL A 111 -15.14 -2.62 -5.21
C VAL A 111 -13.77 -2.23 -5.74
N SER A 112 -13.38 -0.97 -5.59
CA SER A 112 -11.99 -0.58 -5.86
C SER A 112 -11.04 -1.23 -4.85
N PHE A 113 -9.77 -1.42 -5.24
CA PHE A 113 -8.73 -1.85 -4.31
C PHE A 113 -8.65 -0.96 -3.06
N ARG A 114 -8.82 0.36 -3.22
CA ARG A 114 -8.85 1.32 -2.10
C ARG A 114 -9.94 0.97 -1.09
N HIS A 115 -11.13 0.67 -1.59
CA HIS A 115 -12.29 0.33 -0.76
C HIS A 115 -12.14 -1.04 -0.10
N ALA A 116 -11.53 -2.00 -0.79
CA ALA A 116 -11.23 -3.31 -0.24
C ALA A 116 -10.21 -3.26 0.92
N ILE A 117 -9.11 -2.49 0.75
CA ILE A 117 -8.14 -2.23 1.82
C ILE A 117 -8.82 -1.56 3.01
N TRP A 118 -9.67 -0.56 2.76
CA TRP A 118 -10.41 0.12 3.82
C TRP A 118 -11.33 -0.85 4.59
N TRP A 119 -12.01 -1.75 3.89
CA TRP A 119 -12.83 -2.79 4.51
C TRP A 119 -12.02 -3.73 5.39
N GLN A 120 -10.83 -4.12 4.96
CA GLN A 120 -9.96 -4.97 5.75
C GLN A 120 -9.50 -4.28 7.04
N VAL A 121 -9.10 -3.00 6.96
CA VAL A 121 -8.74 -2.22 8.16
C VAL A 121 -9.96 -2.04 9.07
N LYS A 122 -11.15 -1.84 8.50
CA LYS A 122 -12.42 -1.81 9.24
C LYS A 122 -12.67 -3.11 10.00
N THR A 123 -12.54 -4.25 9.35
CA THR A 123 -12.77 -5.56 9.97
C THR A 123 -11.75 -5.81 11.07
N LEU A 124 -10.47 -5.48 10.85
CA LEU A 124 -9.44 -5.60 11.87
C LEU A 124 -9.73 -4.75 13.11
N SER A 125 -10.13 -3.48 12.92
CA SER A 125 -10.54 -2.60 14.01
C SER A 125 -11.65 -3.23 14.84
N ASN A 126 -12.71 -3.72 14.18
CA ASN A 126 -13.82 -4.37 14.86
C ASN A 126 -13.38 -5.64 15.62
N CYS A 127 -12.42 -6.41 15.09
CA CYS A 127 -11.90 -7.60 15.78
C CYS A 127 -11.14 -7.22 17.06
N ILE A 128 -10.34 -6.14 17.00
CA ILE A 128 -9.62 -5.61 18.16
C ILE A 128 -10.59 -5.13 19.23
N ASP A 129 -11.60 -4.35 18.86
CA ASP A 129 -12.58 -3.79 19.81
C ASP A 129 -13.40 -4.88 20.52
N ASN A 130 -13.75 -5.95 19.80
CA ASN A 130 -14.52 -7.08 20.35
C ASN A 130 -13.64 -8.16 21.00
N GLY A 131 -12.31 -8.07 20.87
CA GLY A 131 -11.37 -9.11 21.31
C GLY A 131 -11.53 -10.47 20.60
N ASN A 132 -12.24 -10.50 19.47
CA ASN A 132 -12.50 -11.73 18.69
C ASN A 132 -12.02 -11.55 17.25
N PHE A 133 -11.08 -12.40 16.82
CA PHE A 133 -10.46 -12.39 15.49
C PHE A 133 -11.05 -13.42 14.52
N GLU A 134 -12.04 -14.22 14.91
CA GLU A 134 -12.68 -15.23 14.05
C GLU A 134 -13.31 -14.62 12.78
N ASN A 135 -13.71 -13.36 12.86
CA ASN A 135 -14.32 -12.62 11.77
C ASN A 135 -13.32 -11.98 10.80
N TYR A 136 -12.01 -11.99 11.11
CA TYR A 136 -11.00 -11.47 10.19
C TYR A 136 -10.69 -12.51 9.11
N GLN A 137 -11.05 -12.18 7.87
CA GLN A 137 -10.71 -12.99 6.70
C GLN A 137 -9.52 -12.34 5.97
N PRO A 138 -8.36 -13.02 5.89
CA PRO A 138 -7.25 -12.53 5.09
C PRO A 138 -7.60 -12.61 3.60
N LEU A 139 -6.91 -11.79 2.81
CA LEU A 139 -7.05 -11.78 1.36
C LEU A 139 -6.66 -13.15 0.79
N LYS A 140 -7.60 -13.79 0.09
CA LYS A 140 -7.39 -15.03 -0.67
C LYS A 140 -7.61 -14.76 -2.15
N ILE A 141 -6.65 -15.17 -2.96
CA ILE A 141 -6.66 -15.03 -4.42
C ILE A 141 -6.63 -16.45 -4.99
N LYS A 142 -7.53 -16.75 -5.91
CA LYS A 142 -7.56 -18.03 -6.64
C LYS A 142 -6.74 -17.97 -7.92
#